data_AF-A0AAU9S875-F1
#
_entry.id   AF-A0AAU9S875-F1
#
_cell.length_a   1.000
_cell.length_b   1.000
_cell.length_c   1.000
_cell.angle_alpha   90.00
_cell.angle_beta   90.00
_cell.angle_gamma   90.00
#
_symmetry.space_group_name_H-M   'P 1'
#
loop_
_entity.id
_entity.type
_entity.pdbx_description
1 polymer ?
#
loop_
_entity_poly.entity_id
_entity_poly.type
_entity_poly.pdbx_seq_one_letter_code
_entity_poly.pdbx_strand_id
1 'polypeptide(L)'
;MRQKWDALVGDVTIRENRTLCADFTLPFSESGVYMLVPMRDNEANTWVFLKPWSVGLWVTTGCFFVLIGFVVWLFEHKVNPDFRGQVNHQIGTSLWFSFSTMVFAHRKLLLQQSRTQ
;
A
#
# COMPACT_ATOMS: atom_id res chain seq x y z
N MET A 1 36.82 22.95 57.21
CA MET A 1 36.49 22.48 55.84
C MET A 1 36.03 21.04 55.96
N ARG A 2 34.82 20.71 55.53
CA ARG A 2 34.24 19.36 55.70
C ARG A 2 34.41 18.62 54.37
N GLN A 3 35.49 17.87 54.21
CA GLN A 3 35.64 16.93 53.09
C GLN A 3 34.93 15.64 53.48
N LYS A 4 33.87 15.29 52.74
CA LYS A 4 33.05 14.09 53.03
C LYS A 4 33.13 13.04 51.92
N TRP A 5 33.72 13.37 50.77
CA TRP A 5 33.80 12.50 49.60
C TRP A 5 35.03 12.87 48.77
N ASP A 6 35.83 11.88 48.35
CA ASP A 6 37.08 12.08 47.63
C ASP A 6 36.94 11.93 46.11
N ALA A 7 35.93 11.19 45.64
CA ALA A 7 35.64 11.01 44.21
C ALA A 7 34.16 10.65 43.99
N LEU A 8 33.62 11.04 42.85
CA LEU A 8 32.26 10.70 42.41
C LEU A 8 32.31 10.24 40.95
N VAL A 9 31.72 9.08 40.67
CA VAL A 9 31.67 8.48 39.33
C VAL A 9 30.21 8.21 38.97
N GLY A 10 29.74 8.78 37.86
CA GLY A 10 28.36 8.65 37.38
C GLY A 10 28.09 9.54 36.17
N ASP A 11 26.83 9.59 35.70
CA ASP A 11 26.41 10.50 34.64
C ASP A 11 26.40 11.95 35.18
N VAL A 12 27.53 12.63 35.02
CA VAL A 12 27.73 14.00 35.49
C VAL A 12 28.10 14.87 34.31
N THR A 13 27.16 15.72 33.90
CA THR A 13 27.43 16.71 32.85
C THR A 13 28.37 17.79 33.38
N ILE A 14 29.49 18.00 32.68
CA ILE A 14 30.44 19.06 32.98
C ILE A 14 29.79 20.40 32.60
N ARG A 15 29.64 21.30 33.58
CA ARG A 15 29.05 22.63 33.39
C ARG A 15 29.96 23.65 34.04
N GLU A 16 30.15 24.80 33.39
CA GLU A 16 31.13 25.83 33.81
C GLU A 16 30.97 26.33 35.25
N ASN A 17 29.75 26.33 35.79
CA ASN A 17 29.52 26.76 37.17
C ASN A 17 29.98 25.74 38.23
N ARG A 18 30.27 24.48 37.83
CA ARG A 18 30.66 23.40 38.76
C ARG A 18 32.16 23.14 38.79
N THR A 19 32.91 23.61 37.80
CA THR A 19 34.38 23.57 37.77
C THR A 19 35.02 24.48 38.83
N LEU A 20 34.28 25.44 39.40
CA LEU A 20 34.77 26.28 40.50
C LEU A 20 34.91 25.55 41.84
N CYS A 21 34.23 24.40 42.00
CA CYS A 21 34.18 23.66 43.27
C CYS A 21 34.65 22.19 43.15
N ALA A 22 34.92 21.70 41.94
CA ALA A 22 35.35 20.33 41.68
C ALA A 22 36.14 20.24 40.37
N ASP A 23 37.21 19.45 40.37
CA ASP A 23 38.00 19.14 39.19
C ASP A 23 37.40 17.95 38.43
N PHE A 24 37.34 18.06 37.10
CA PHE A 24 36.80 17.05 36.19
C PHE A 24 37.90 16.54 35.26
N THR A 25 37.85 15.25 34.92
CA THR A 25 38.69 14.64 33.88
C THR A 25 38.18 15.00 32.48
N LEU A 26 39.02 14.78 31.46
CA LEU A 26 38.64 14.97 30.05
C LEU A 26 37.34 14.18 29.72
N PRO A 27 36.41 14.78 28.97
CA PRO A 27 35.15 14.13 28.63
C PRO A 27 35.43 12.89 27.77
N PHE A 28 34.96 11.73 28.22
CA PHE A 28 35.11 10.46 27.49
C PHE A 28 34.00 10.23 26.45
N SER A 29 32.91 10.99 26.52
CA SER A 29 31.76 10.92 25.61
C SER A 29 31.26 12.32 25.30
N GLU A 30 30.97 12.59 24.03
CA GLU A 30 30.36 13.84 23.57
C GLU A 30 28.95 14.01 24.16
N SER A 31 28.64 15.21 24.67
CA SER A 31 27.31 15.53 25.20
C SER A 31 26.41 16.06 24.07
N GLY A 32 25.35 15.32 23.73
CA GLY A 32 24.41 15.67 22.67
C GLY A 32 22.96 15.63 23.17
N VAL A 33 22.14 16.59 22.73
CA VAL A 33 20.69 16.61 23.00
C VAL A 33 19.97 15.93 21.85
N TYR A 34 19.18 14.89 22.16
CA TYR A 34 18.36 14.19 21.18
C TYR A 34 16.88 14.35 21.50
N MET A 35 16.07 14.63 20.48
CA MET A 35 14.62 14.70 20.62
C MET A 35 14.03 13.32 20.33
N LEU A 36 13.43 12.70 21.34
CA LEU A 36 12.70 11.46 21.19
C LEU A 36 11.28 11.79 20.72
N VAL A 37 10.94 11.38 19.49
CA VAL A 37 9.57 11.48 18.97
C VAL A 37 8.91 10.11 19.14
N PRO A 38 7.73 10.03 19.80
CA PRO A 38 6.99 8.77 19.89
C PRO A 38 6.55 8.35 18.49
N MET A 39 7.04 7.21 18.03
CA MET A 39 6.53 6.56 16.83
C MET A 39 5.11 6.08 17.12
N ARG A 40 4.12 6.64 16.42
CA ARG A 40 2.78 6.05 16.38
C ARG A 40 2.88 4.81 15.50
N ASP A 41 2.58 3.65 16.07
CA ASP A 41 2.32 2.45 15.28
C ASP A 41 1.16 2.74 14.35
N ASN A 42 1.51 2.98 13.08
CA ASN A 42 0.55 3.09 12.02
C ASN A 42 0.22 1.65 11.65
N GLU A 43 -0.81 1.10 12.30
CA GLU A 43 -1.34 -0.22 11.96
C GLU A 43 -1.40 -0.32 10.43
N ALA A 44 -0.68 -1.31 9.89
CA ALA A 44 -0.52 -1.47 8.46
C ALA A 44 -1.91 -1.67 7.84
N ASN A 45 -2.50 -0.57 7.39
CA ASN A 45 -3.82 -0.56 6.81
C ASN A 45 -3.72 -1.30 5.47
N THR A 46 -4.08 -2.58 5.45
CA THR A 46 -4.13 -3.41 4.23
C THR A 46 -5.00 -2.79 3.14
N TRP A 47 -5.89 -1.87 3.53
CA TRP A 47 -6.75 -1.08 2.66
C TRP A 47 -6.08 0.14 2.00
N VAL A 48 -4.76 0.36 2.18
CA VAL A 48 -4.01 1.38 1.45
C VAL A 48 -4.06 1.16 -0.07
N PHE A 49 -4.16 -0.08 -0.54
CA PHE A 49 -4.35 -0.38 -1.95
C PHE A 49 -5.70 0.09 -2.52
N LEU A 50 -6.73 0.18 -1.68
CA LEU A 50 -8.05 0.68 -2.04
C LEU A 50 -8.17 2.20 -1.88
N LYS A 51 -7.27 2.82 -1.09
CA LYS A 51 -7.19 4.26 -0.87
C LYS A 51 -7.08 5.11 -2.16
N PRO A 52 -6.32 4.71 -3.20
CA PRO A 52 -6.30 5.45 -4.46
C PRO A 52 -7.54 5.23 -5.34
N TRP A 53 -8.37 4.22 -5.06
CA TRP A 53 -9.62 4.01 -5.80
C TRP A 53 -10.68 5.02 -5.32
N SER A 54 -10.60 6.24 -5.85
CA SER A 54 -11.59 7.29 -5.65
C SER A 54 -13.01 6.75 -5.89
N VAL A 55 -13.98 7.11 -5.05
CA VAL A 55 -15.41 6.74 -5.21
C VAL A 55 -15.91 7.02 -6.63
N GLY A 56 -15.38 8.06 -7.28
CA GLY A 56 -15.67 8.38 -8.67
C GLY A 56 -15.30 7.26 -9.66
N LEU A 57 -14.17 6.56 -9.45
CA LEU A 57 -13.78 5.42 -10.29
C LEU A 57 -14.69 4.22 -10.07
N TRP A 58 -15.15 3.96 -8.84
CA TRP A 58 -16.13 2.89 -8.57
C TRP A 58 -17.47 3.16 -9.29
N VAL A 59 -17.98 4.39 -9.18
CA VAL A 59 -19.20 4.83 -9.86
C VAL A 59 -19.02 4.74 -11.39
N THR A 60 -17.87 5.16 -11.90
CA THR A 60 -17.56 5.11 -13.33
C THR A 60 -17.53 3.67 -13.83
N THR A 61 -16.84 2.75 -13.13
CA THR A 61 -16.80 1.33 -13.49
C THR A 61 -18.19 0.68 -13.45
N GLY A 62 -19.00 0.99 -12.43
CA GLY A 62 -20.39 0.52 -12.37
C GLY A 62 -21.24 1.06 -13.52
N CYS A 63 -21.09 2.33 -13.87
CA CYS A 63 -21.78 2.95 -15.00
C CYS A 63 -21.40 2.28 -16.33
N PHE A 64 -20.11 2.06 -16.59
CA PHE A 64 -19.65 1.35 -17.78
C PHE A 64 -20.20 -0.08 -17.87
N PHE A 65 -20.27 -0.79 -16.75
CA PHE A 65 -20.83 -2.14 -16.74
C PHE A 65 -22.30 -2.17 -17.17
N VAL A 66 -23.11 -1.24 -16.64
CA VAL A 66 -24.53 -1.11 -17.02
C VAL A 66 -24.68 -0.70 -18.48
N LEU A 67 -23.84 0.23 -18.96
CA LEU A 67 -23.84 0.66 -20.36
C LEU A 67 -23.50 -0.48 -21.33
N ILE A 68 -22.48 -1.30 -21.01
CA ILE A 68 -22.12 -2.47 -21.82
C ILE A 68 -23.28 -3.47 -21.86
N GLY A 69 -23.90 -3.76 -20.72
CA GLY A 69 -25.08 -4.62 -20.66
C GLY A 69 -26.25 -4.08 -21.49
N PHE A 70 -26.49 -2.77 -21.45
CA PHE A 70 -27.52 -2.11 -22.26
C PHE A 70 -27.22 -2.18 -23.76
N VAL A 71 -25.97 -1.94 -24.17
CA VAL A 71 -25.56 -2.02 -25.59
C VAL A 71 -25.68 -3.44 -26.13
N VAL A 72 -25.24 -4.44 -25.36
CA VAL A 72 -25.40 -5.85 -25.72
C VAL A 72 -26.88 -6.20 -25.86
N TRP A 73 -27.70 -5.82 -24.88
CA TRP A 73 -29.15 -5.99 -24.96
C TRP A 73 -29.77 -5.33 -26.20
N LEU A 74 -29.36 -4.11 -26.55
CA LEU A 74 -29.86 -3.37 -27.71
C LEU A 74 -29.50 -4.05 -29.04
N PHE A 75 -28.25 -4.49 -29.18
CA PHE A 75 -27.76 -5.19 -30.38
C PHE A 75 -28.43 -6.55 -30.56
N GLU A 76 -28.56 -7.30 -29.47
CA GLU A 76 -29.13 -8.64 -29.47
C GLU A 76 -30.66 -8.60 -29.68
N HIS A 77 -31.33 -7.57 -29.15
CA HIS A 77 -32.77 -7.36 -29.35
C HIS A 77 -33.12 -6.89 -30.77
N LYS A 78 -32.23 -6.15 -31.44
CA LYS A 78 -32.46 -5.65 -32.81
C LYS A 78 -32.26 -6.69 -33.91
N VAL A 79 -31.36 -7.66 -33.71
CA VAL A 79 -30.86 -8.52 -34.80
C VAL A 79 -31.56 -9.89 -34.85
N ASN A 80 -32.18 -10.38 -33.77
CA ASN A 80 -32.79 -11.70 -33.79
C ASN A 80 -34.15 -11.77 -33.04
N PRO A 81 -35.28 -11.86 -33.76
CA PRO A 81 -36.60 -11.99 -33.15
C PRO A 81 -36.86 -13.34 -32.44
N ASP A 82 -35.96 -14.33 -32.62
CA ASP A 82 -36.01 -15.64 -31.94
C ASP A 82 -35.34 -15.64 -30.54
N PHE A 83 -34.69 -14.55 -30.10
CA PHE A 83 -34.18 -14.40 -28.72
C PHE A 83 -35.27 -14.02 -27.71
N ARG A 84 -36.41 -14.72 -27.76
CA ARG A 84 -37.41 -14.74 -26.67
C ARG A 84 -37.07 -15.76 -25.58
N GLY A 85 -35.97 -16.52 -25.71
CA GLY A 85 -35.43 -17.42 -24.68
C GLY A 85 -34.52 -16.70 -23.66
N GLN A 86 -34.08 -17.40 -22.61
CA GLN A 86 -33.42 -16.83 -21.42
C GLN A 86 -32.05 -16.16 -21.73
N VAL A 87 -32.12 -14.86 -22.03
CA VAL A 87 -31.05 -13.93 -22.46
C VAL A 87 -29.79 -13.98 -21.57
N ASN A 88 -29.98 -14.24 -20.27
CA ASN A 88 -28.89 -14.23 -19.30
C ASN A 88 -27.88 -15.36 -19.49
N HIS A 89 -28.29 -16.49 -20.08
CA HIS A 89 -27.40 -17.64 -20.25
C HIS A 89 -26.43 -17.43 -21.42
N GLN A 90 -26.87 -16.80 -22.51
CA GLN A 90 -26.05 -16.66 -23.72
C GLN A 90 -24.98 -15.60 -23.59
N ILE A 91 -25.28 -14.49 -22.90
CA ILE A 91 -24.30 -13.45 -22.58
C ILE A 91 -23.18 -14.04 -21.70
N GLY A 92 -23.55 -14.86 -20.72
CA GLY A 92 -22.58 -15.57 -19.87
C GLY A 92 -21.64 -16.46 -20.68
N THR A 93 -22.16 -17.22 -21.64
CA THR A 93 -21.36 -18.12 -22.48
C THR A 93 -20.44 -17.37 -23.44
N SER A 94 -20.91 -16.27 -24.03
CA SER A 94 -20.11 -15.42 -24.93
C SER A 94 -18.97 -14.71 -24.18
N LEU A 95 -19.26 -14.18 -22.99
CA LEU A 95 -18.25 -13.58 -22.11
C LEU A 95 -17.25 -14.62 -21.62
N TRP A 96 -17.72 -15.81 -21.23
CA TRP A 96 -16.86 -16.92 -20.79
C TRP A 96 -15.93 -17.40 -21.90
N PHE A 97 -16.44 -17.50 -23.14
CA PHE A 97 -15.64 -17.84 -24.30
C PHE A 97 -14.55 -16.79 -24.57
N SER A 98 -14.93 -15.51 -24.60
CA SER A 98 -14.01 -14.39 -24.82
C SER A 98 -12.90 -14.36 -23.75
N PHE A 99 -13.26 -14.57 -22.49
CA PHE A 99 -12.31 -14.65 -21.38
C PHE A 99 -11.35 -15.84 -21.50
N SER A 100 -11.88 -17.01 -21.85
CA SER A 100 -11.06 -18.22 -22.05
C SER A 100 -10.03 -18.04 -23.17
N THR A 101 -10.41 -17.40 -24.28
CA THR A 101 -9.50 -17.09 -25.38
C THR A 101 -8.39 -16.13 -24.95
N MET A 102 -8.71 -15.09 -24.19
CA MET A 102 -7.74 -14.09 -23.72
C MET A 102 -6.71 -14.68 -22.75
N VAL A 103 -7.16 -15.44 -21.74
CA VAL A 103 -6.27 -16.09 -20.76
C VAL A 103 -5.37 -17.12 -21.45
N PHE A 104 -5.91 -17.88 -22.40
CA PHE A 104 -5.13 -18.86 -23.15
C PHE A 104 -4.12 -18.20 -24.11
N ALA A 105 -4.48 -17.09 -24.75
CA ALA A 105 -3.57 -16.31 -25.60
C ALA A 105 -2.38 -15.77 -24.79
N HIS A 106 -2.62 -15.27 -23.58
CA HIS A 106 -1.56 -14.79 -22.70
C HIS A 106 -0.62 -15.92 -22.26
N ARG A 107 -1.15 -17.11 -21.90
CA ARG A 107 -0.32 -18.29 -21.60
C ARG A 107 0.55 -18.72 -22.79
N LYS A 108 0.02 -18.68 -24.01
CA LYS A 108 0.81 -19.03 -25.22
C LYS A 108 1.96 -18.06 -25.45
N LEU A 109 1.75 -16.76 -25.24
CA LEU A 109 2.78 -15.73 -25.38
C LEU A 109 3.93 -15.94 -24.39
N LEU A 110 3.60 -16.18 -23.11
CA LEU A 110 4.59 -16.40 -22.05
C LEU A 110 5.39 -17.69 -22.26
N LEU A 111 4.74 -18.76 -22.71
CA LEU A 111 5.40 -20.04 -23.02
C LEU A 111 6.27 -19.98 -24.28
N GLN A 112 6.00 -19.06 -25.22
CA GLN A 112 6.90 -18.81 -26.36
C GLN A 112 8.12 -17.99 -25.94
N GLN A 113 7.94 -16.97 -25.10
CA GLN A 113 9.06 -16.18 -24.57
C GLN A 113 9.99 -17.03 -23.68
N SER A 114 9.46 -17.96 -22.90
CA SER A 114 10.28 -18.88 -22.08
C SER A 114 10.99 -19.96 -22.89
N ARG A 115 10.60 -20.19 -24.15
CA ARG A 115 11.19 -21.20 -25.05
C ARG A 115 12.17 -20.60 -26.05
N THR A 116 12.36 -19.28 -26.02
CA THR A 116 13.27 -18.50 -26.88
C THR A 116 14.44 -17.89 -26.11
N GLN A 117 14.58 -18.25 -24.83
CA GLN A 117 15.81 -18.18 -24.02
C GLN A 117 16.38 -19.60 -23.94
#